data_AF-A0A7V2IMB1-F1
#
_entry.id   AF-A0A7V2IMB1-F1
#
_cell.length_a   1.000
_cell.length_b   1.000
_cell.length_c   1.000
_cell.angle_alpha   90.00
_cell.angle_beta   90.00
_cell.angle_gamma   90.00
#
_symmetry.space_group_name_H-M   'P 1'
#
loop_
_entity.id
_entity.type
_entity.pdbx_description
1 polymer ?
#
loop_
_entity_poly.entity_id
_entity_poly.type
_entity_poly.pdbx_seq_one_letter_code
_entity_poly.pdbx_strand_id
1 'polypeptide(L)'
;MPARRFVNHAWNGPTGVVLLAVLILCPLATGQDESLWSAEGEQEIEQPLVTKAQIEALLEKWDQTQPQRARLFRQLREKDPIQFALTMHQIVQRQQAAEQPPQAGSRQPKEVTPQGSRQEAQDESREARAARWRQYLMDQLDEYMAWLKENAPQEAERLEALRDADPEEFVNQVAVSRRRYEPVIRAQKRNPELAELLMVDIDLQDQRDMLLAQIALAQGRQRDVLIEQLAEVVSRRFDVIVQKRHIKFAEIEARIEKMRQSLQAQKNELQRLTRQKQRVTQDRVKELLQPPPTPPRAP
;
A
#
# COMPACT_ATOMS: atom_id res chain seq x y z
N MET A 1 17.90 11.32 -51.49
CA MET A 1 18.70 10.83 -50.35
C MET A 1 19.09 9.38 -50.65
N PRO A 2 20.40 9.02 -50.56
CA PRO A 2 20.94 7.86 -51.27
C PRO A 2 20.88 6.55 -50.47
N ALA A 3 20.76 5.45 -51.20
CA ALA A 3 20.77 4.07 -50.73
C ALA A 3 22.14 3.68 -50.15
N ARG A 4 22.15 3.22 -48.89
CA ARG A 4 23.33 2.62 -48.25
C ARG A 4 23.45 1.16 -48.65
N ARG A 5 24.47 0.85 -49.46
CA ARG A 5 24.98 -0.51 -49.69
C ARG A 5 25.76 -0.95 -48.46
N PHE A 6 25.33 -2.03 -47.81
CA PHE A 6 26.13 -2.73 -46.81
C PHE A 6 27.07 -3.70 -47.52
N VAL A 7 28.37 -3.55 -47.24
CA VAL A 7 29.43 -4.44 -47.69
C VAL A 7 29.50 -5.60 -46.69
N ASN A 8 29.26 -6.81 -47.19
CA ASN A 8 29.50 -8.05 -46.45
C ASN A 8 31.01 -8.29 -46.35
N HIS A 9 31.55 -8.26 -45.13
CA HIS A 9 32.86 -8.84 -44.84
C HIS A 9 32.69 -10.28 -44.37
N ALA A 10 33.04 -11.22 -45.24
CA ALA A 10 33.28 -12.61 -44.91
C ALA A 10 34.54 -12.73 -44.04
N TRP A 11 34.40 -13.32 -42.85
CA TRP A 11 35.52 -13.84 -42.07
C TRP A 11 35.44 -15.37 -42.08
N ASN A 12 36.21 -15.98 -42.99
CA ASN A 12 36.54 -17.39 -42.93
C ASN A 12 37.85 -17.52 -42.14
N GLY A 13 37.78 -18.21 -41.00
CA GLY A 13 38.94 -18.64 -40.23
C GLY A 13 38.60 -19.94 -39.49
N PRO A 14 39.26 -21.08 -39.81
CA PRO A 14 38.98 -22.36 -39.18
C PRO A 14 40.07 -22.66 -38.14
N THR A 15 39.80 -22.45 -36.85
CA THR A 15 40.62 -23.04 -35.78
C THR A 15 39.96 -22.90 -34.42
N GLY A 16 39.88 -24.00 -33.67
CA GLY A 16 39.95 -23.98 -32.21
C GLY A 16 38.62 -24.13 -31.48
N VAL A 17 38.08 -25.35 -31.49
CA VAL A 17 37.21 -25.82 -30.41
C VAL A 17 38.07 -25.90 -29.13
N VAL A 18 37.98 -24.88 -28.27
CA VAL A 18 38.38 -24.99 -26.87
C VAL A 18 37.12 -24.95 -26.04
N LEU A 19 36.65 -26.15 -25.70
CA LEU A 19 35.52 -26.42 -24.82
C LEU A 19 35.96 -26.12 -23.38
N LEU A 20 35.93 -24.84 -22.99
CA LEU A 20 36.13 -24.44 -21.60
C LEU A 20 34.79 -24.53 -20.86
N ALA A 21 34.46 -25.75 -20.42
CA ALA A 21 33.34 -26.01 -19.53
C ALA A 21 33.67 -25.46 -18.13
N VAL A 22 33.47 -24.16 -17.92
CA VAL A 22 33.40 -23.59 -16.58
C VAL A 22 31.97 -23.82 -16.09
N LEU A 23 31.76 -24.96 -15.44
CA LEU A 23 30.59 -25.24 -14.61
C LEU A 23 30.65 -24.32 -13.38
N ILE A 24 30.27 -23.05 -13.56
CA ILE A 24 29.85 -22.20 -12.46
C ILE A 24 28.50 -22.77 -12.01
N LEU A 25 28.54 -23.62 -10.98
CA LEU A 25 27.40 -23.91 -10.12
C LEU A 25 27.00 -22.60 -9.42
N CYS A 26 26.38 -21.68 -10.14
CA CYS A 26 25.45 -20.76 -9.52
C CYS A 26 24.28 -21.64 -9.07
N PRO A 27 23.97 -21.73 -7.76
CA PRO A 27 22.65 -22.20 -7.38
C PRO A 27 21.68 -21.27 -8.10
N LEU A 28 20.92 -21.84 -9.05
CA LEU A 28 19.67 -21.25 -9.48
C LEU A 28 18.93 -20.97 -8.18
N ALA A 29 18.92 -19.70 -7.78
CA ALA A 29 18.00 -19.21 -6.79
C ALA A 29 16.65 -19.72 -7.31
N THR A 30 16.10 -20.70 -6.62
CA THR A 30 14.71 -21.10 -6.75
C THR A 30 13.96 -19.84 -6.33
N GLY A 31 13.81 -18.92 -7.29
CA GLY A 31 12.95 -17.78 -7.18
C GLY A 31 11.63 -18.40 -6.80
N GLN A 32 11.20 -18.13 -5.57
CA GLN A 32 9.79 -18.25 -5.29
C GLN A 32 9.13 -17.46 -6.42
N ASP A 33 8.30 -18.13 -7.23
CA ASP A 33 7.39 -17.48 -8.14
C ASP A 33 6.50 -16.60 -7.25
N GLU A 34 7.01 -15.42 -6.87
CA GLU A 34 6.23 -14.36 -6.30
C GLU A 34 5.21 -14.07 -7.38
N SER A 35 4.00 -14.58 -7.16
CA SER A 35 2.85 -14.39 -8.02
C SER A 35 2.90 -12.94 -8.48
N LEU A 36 2.89 -12.72 -9.80
CA LEU A 36 2.89 -11.38 -10.40
C LEU A 36 1.78 -10.48 -9.79
N TRP A 37 0.77 -11.12 -9.23
CA TRP A 37 -0.38 -10.58 -8.51
C TRP A 37 -0.10 -10.19 -7.04
N SER A 38 0.93 -10.76 -6.39
CA SER A 38 1.24 -10.55 -4.95
C SER A 38 2.49 -9.71 -4.66
N ALA A 39 3.28 -9.35 -5.68
CA ALA A 39 4.69 -8.98 -5.49
C ALA A 39 4.98 -7.53 -5.01
N GLU A 40 4.08 -6.83 -4.31
CA GLU A 40 4.37 -5.46 -3.84
C GLU A 40 3.89 -5.13 -2.43
N GLY A 41 4.08 -6.01 -1.45
CA GLY A 41 3.91 -5.68 -0.01
C GLY A 41 2.48 -5.29 0.44
N GLU A 42 1.59 -5.04 -0.51
CA GLU A 42 0.19 -5.34 -0.43
C GLU A 42 0.14 -6.87 -0.54
N GLN A 43 0.10 -7.55 0.60
CA GLN A 43 -0.46 -8.90 0.61
C GLN A 43 -1.85 -8.76 0.02
N GLU A 44 -1.98 -8.97 -1.30
CA GLU A 44 -3.20 -9.56 -1.83
C GLU A 44 -3.30 -10.85 -1.05
N ILE A 45 -4.09 -10.81 0.03
CA ILE A 45 -4.55 -12.00 0.70
C ILE A 45 -5.23 -12.72 -0.46
N GLU A 46 -4.59 -13.72 -1.05
CA GLU A 46 -5.23 -14.63 -1.99
C GLU A 46 -6.28 -15.35 -1.15
N GLN A 47 -7.45 -14.73 -1.06
CA GLN A 47 -8.41 -15.12 -0.05
C GLN A 47 -9.03 -16.42 -0.55
N PRO A 48 -8.91 -17.53 0.20
CA PRO A 48 -9.58 -18.74 -0.19
C PRO A 48 -11.07 -18.42 -0.35
N LEU A 49 -11.61 -18.75 -1.53
CA LEU A 49 -13.04 -18.58 -1.82
C LEU A 49 -13.84 -19.12 -0.64
N VAL A 50 -14.68 -18.27 -0.07
CA VAL A 50 -15.46 -18.62 1.12
C VAL A 50 -16.36 -19.79 0.75
N THR A 51 -16.09 -20.94 1.34
CA THR A 51 -16.79 -22.17 0.98
C THR A 51 -18.21 -22.14 1.55
N LYS A 52 -19.14 -22.82 0.88
CA LYS A 52 -20.52 -22.97 1.39
C LYS A 52 -20.53 -23.52 2.83
N ALA A 53 -19.62 -24.45 3.16
CA ALA A 53 -19.49 -25.00 4.51
C ALA A 53 -19.10 -23.94 5.55
N GLN A 54 -18.18 -23.03 5.22
CA GLN A 54 -17.82 -21.91 6.10
C GLN A 54 -19.00 -20.95 6.32
N ILE A 55 -19.79 -20.69 5.28
CA ILE A 55 -21.01 -19.86 5.37
C ILE A 55 -22.02 -20.50 6.32
N GLU A 56 -22.32 -21.78 6.15
CA GLU A 56 -23.31 -22.47 7.00
C GLU A 56 -22.82 -22.56 8.46
N ALA A 57 -21.54 -22.86 8.70
CA ALA A 57 -20.96 -22.88 10.04
C ALA A 57 -21.03 -21.50 10.73
N LEU A 58 -20.81 -20.42 9.98
CA LEU A 58 -20.93 -19.06 10.50
C LEU A 58 -22.38 -18.73 10.88
N LEU A 59 -23.34 -19.07 10.02
CA LEU A 59 -24.77 -18.86 10.29
C LEU A 59 -25.24 -19.67 11.50
N GLU A 60 -24.77 -20.91 11.66
CA GLU A 60 -25.07 -21.75 12.82
C GLU A 60 -24.50 -21.16 14.12
N LYS A 61 -23.26 -20.66 14.09
CA LYS A 61 -22.67 -19.93 15.23
C LYS A 61 -23.47 -18.68 15.58
N TRP A 62 -24.01 -17.98 14.58
CA TRP A 62 -24.87 -16.80 14.81
C TRP A 62 -26.27 -17.15 15.28
N ASP A 63 -26.85 -18.28 14.93
CA ASP A 63 -28.12 -18.70 15.54
C ASP A 63 -27.99 -18.83 17.06
N GLN A 64 -26.84 -19.29 17.54
CA GLN A 64 -26.58 -19.47 18.98
C GLN A 64 -26.27 -18.15 19.68
N THR A 65 -25.53 -17.25 19.04
CA THR A 65 -24.99 -16.03 19.67
C THR A 65 -25.76 -14.75 19.33
N GLN A 66 -26.29 -14.66 18.11
CA GLN A 66 -26.96 -13.48 17.53
C GLN A 66 -28.12 -13.90 16.60
N PRO A 67 -29.21 -14.51 17.13
CA PRO A 67 -30.24 -15.16 16.31
C PRO A 67 -30.98 -14.20 15.37
N GLN A 68 -31.13 -12.92 15.75
CA GLN A 68 -31.74 -11.91 14.90
C GLN A 68 -30.89 -11.65 13.65
N ARG A 69 -29.56 -11.57 13.81
CA ARG A 69 -28.61 -11.41 12.70
C ARG A 69 -28.69 -12.59 11.75
N ALA A 70 -28.66 -13.82 12.27
CA ALA A 70 -28.78 -15.02 11.44
C ALA A 70 -30.08 -15.03 10.61
N ARG A 71 -31.22 -14.62 11.20
CA ARG A 71 -32.49 -14.49 10.47
C ARG A 71 -32.42 -13.44 9.35
N LEU A 72 -31.83 -12.27 9.61
CA LEU A 72 -31.66 -11.23 8.59
C LEU A 72 -30.81 -11.74 7.41
N PHE A 73 -29.71 -12.44 7.69
CA PHE A 73 -28.86 -13.00 6.65
C PHE A 73 -29.55 -14.11 5.84
N ARG A 74 -30.42 -14.93 6.46
CA ARG A 74 -31.26 -15.89 5.73
C ARG A 74 -32.26 -15.18 4.81
N GLN A 75 -32.91 -14.12 5.29
CA GLN A 75 -33.80 -13.32 4.45
C GLN A 75 -33.04 -12.64 3.31
N LEU A 76 -31.83 -12.15 3.56
CA LEU A 76 -30.97 -11.57 2.53
C LEU A 76 -30.60 -12.62 1.48
N ARG A 77 -30.26 -13.84 1.90
CA ARG A 77 -29.99 -14.97 0.98
C ARG A 77 -31.16 -15.28 0.06
N GLU A 78 -32.39 -15.16 0.54
CA GLU A 78 -33.61 -15.39 -0.25
C GLU A 78 -33.94 -14.21 -1.17
N LYS A 79 -33.81 -12.97 -0.69
CA LYS A 79 -34.18 -11.76 -1.42
C LYS A 79 -33.13 -11.34 -2.45
N ASP A 80 -31.86 -11.38 -2.07
CA ASP A 80 -30.73 -10.97 -2.89
C ASP A 80 -29.51 -11.90 -2.61
N PRO A 81 -29.45 -13.05 -3.30
CA PRO A 81 -28.41 -14.04 -3.07
C PRO A 81 -27.01 -13.53 -3.43
N ILE A 82 -26.90 -12.53 -4.32
CA ILE A 82 -25.61 -11.93 -4.72
C ILE A 82 -25.09 -11.04 -3.59
N GLN A 83 -25.93 -10.13 -3.08
CA GLN A 83 -25.56 -9.28 -1.94
C GLN A 83 -25.27 -10.11 -0.69
N PHE A 84 -26.02 -11.19 -0.47
CA PHE A 84 -25.73 -12.15 0.59
C PHE A 84 -24.32 -12.74 0.42
N ALA A 85 -23.97 -13.26 -0.76
CA ALA A 85 -22.67 -13.87 -1.01
C ALA A 85 -21.51 -12.88 -0.83
N LEU A 86 -21.65 -11.65 -1.34
CA LEU A 86 -20.66 -10.57 -1.16
C LEU A 86 -20.46 -10.21 0.31
N THR A 87 -21.56 -10.04 1.05
CA THR A 87 -21.52 -9.67 2.47
C THR A 87 -20.89 -10.80 3.30
N MET A 88 -21.28 -12.06 3.05
CA MET A 88 -20.71 -13.23 3.71
C MET A 88 -19.22 -13.39 3.42
N HIS A 89 -18.80 -13.12 2.18
CA HIS A 89 -17.39 -13.11 1.83
C HIS A 89 -16.64 -12.14 2.74
N GLN A 90 -17.03 -10.87 2.78
CA GLN A 90 -16.41 -9.82 3.59
C GLN A 90 -16.34 -10.15 5.09
N ILE A 91 -17.41 -10.72 5.66
CA ILE A 91 -17.44 -11.09 7.08
C ILE A 91 -16.41 -12.18 7.39
N VAL A 92 -16.36 -13.24 6.58
CA VAL A 92 -15.42 -14.35 6.78
C VAL A 92 -13.99 -13.86 6.65
N GLN A 93 -13.70 -12.98 5.67
CA GLN A 93 -12.38 -12.36 5.55
C GLN A 93 -11.94 -11.66 6.84
N ARG A 94 -12.84 -10.89 7.46
CA ARG A 94 -12.54 -10.16 8.71
C ARG A 94 -12.26 -11.08 9.88
N GLN A 95 -13.02 -12.17 10.02
CA GLN A 95 -12.76 -13.13 11.09
C GLN A 95 -11.40 -13.79 10.94
N GLN A 96 -11.03 -14.18 9.71
CA GLN A 96 -9.70 -14.75 9.44
C GLN A 96 -8.58 -13.75 9.73
N ALA A 97 -8.76 -12.46 9.39
CA ALA A 97 -7.79 -11.42 9.71
C ALA A 97 -7.67 -11.14 11.21
N ALA A 98 -8.74 -11.31 11.99
CA ALA A 98 -8.74 -11.14 13.44
C ALA A 98 -8.17 -12.34 14.19
N GLU A 99 -8.32 -13.56 13.64
CA GLU A 99 -7.80 -14.80 14.20
C GLU A 99 -6.30 -15.00 13.94
N GLN A 100 -5.71 -14.28 12.97
CA GLN A 100 -4.26 -14.26 12.81
C GLN A 100 -3.64 -13.58 14.03
N PRO A 101 -2.89 -14.31 14.89
CA PRO A 101 -2.26 -13.70 16.05
C PRO A 101 -1.33 -12.59 15.55
N PRO A 102 -1.32 -11.41 16.21
CA PRO A 102 -0.39 -10.36 15.84
C PRO A 102 1.01 -10.96 15.88
N GLN A 103 1.70 -10.99 14.74
CA GLN A 103 3.05 -11.51 14.67
C GLN A 103 3.87 -10.80 15.73
N ALA A 104 4.30 -11.57 16.74
CA ALA A 104 5.00 -11.09 17.91
C ALA A 104 6.42 -10.66 17.51
N GLY A 105 6.52 -9.50 16.85
CA GLY A 105 7.75 -8.78 16.64
C GLY A 105 8.23 -8.24 17.97
N SER A 106 9.06 -9.04 18.64
CA SER A 106 10.00 -8.75 19.72
C SER A 106 10.07 -7.29 20.21
N ARG A 107 9.06 -6.82 20.94
CA ARG A 107 9.21 -5.67 21.84
C ARG A 107 9.84 -6.19 23.11
N GLN A 108 11.16 -6.08 23.22
CA GLN A 108 11.84 -6.33 24.50
C GLN A 108 11.26 -5.39 25.58
N PRO A 109 10.98 -5.92 26.78
CA PRO A 109 10.51 -5.11 27.89
C PRO A 109 11.63 -4.18 28.34
N LYS A 110 11.46 -2.89 28.10
CA LYS A 110 12.33 -1.85 28.66
C LYS A 110 11.97 -1.73 30.15
N GLU A 111 12.88 -2.15 31.02
CA GLU A 111 12.80 -1.98 32.48
C GLU A 111 12.39 -0.55 32.83
N VAL A 112 11.27 -0.43 33.54
CA VAL A 112 10.71 0.83 34.01
C VAL A 112 11.22 1.08 35.43
N THR A 113 12.00 2.13 35.61
CA THR A 113 12.40 2.65 36.92
C THR A 113 11.20 3.21 37.69
N PRO A 114 11.05 2.90 38.99
CA PRO A 114 9.97 3.42 39.81
C PRO A 114 10.43 4.69 40.51
N GLN A 115 9.90 5.87 40.17
CA GLN A 115 10.02 6.99 41.10
C GLN A 115 8.98 8.10 40.93
N GLY A 116 8.04 8.10 41.88
CA GLY A 116 7.77 9.26 42.73
C GLY A 116 6.89 10.38 42.17
N SER A 117 5.60 10.34 42.55
CA SER A 117 4.81 11.52 42.95
C SER A 117 4.75 12.68 41.94
N ARG A 118 4.06 12.46 40.81
CA ARG A 118 3.56 13.53 39.92
C ARG A 118 2.28 13.10 39.18
N GLN A 119 1.31 12.52 39.90
CA GLN A 119 0.10 11.93 39.30
C GLN A 119 -1.01 12.97 39.01
N GLU A 120 -1.19 13.99 39.85
CA GLU A 120 -2.40 14.84 39.73
C GLU A 120 -2.30 15.92 38.63
N ALA A 121 -1.10 16.42 38.30
CA ALA A 121 -0.90 17.33 37.15
C ALA A 121 -0.76 16.60 35.79
N GLN A 122 -0.73 15.26 35.78
CA GLN A 122 -0.62 14.46 34.55
C GLN A 122 -1.97 13.97 34.02
N ASP A 123 -3.01 13.89 34.85
CA ASP A 123 -4.31 13.36 34.43
C ASP A 123 -5.15 14.38 33.63
N GLU A 124 -5.15 15.67 33.99
CA GLU A 124 -5.72 16.74 33.13
C GLU A 124 -5.04 16.78 31.74
N SER A 125 -3.76 16.41 31.67
CA SER A 125 -3.01 16.32 30.40
C SER A 125 -3.41 15.09 29.57
N ARG A 126 -3.90 14.01 30.18
CA ARG A 126 -4.31 12.79 29.47
C ARG A 126 -5.68 12.94 28.85
N GLU A 127 -6.66 13.45 29.60
CA GLU A 127 -8.00 13.71 29.07
C GLU A 127 -7.98 14.75 27.95
N ALA A 128 -7.24 15.85 28.12
CA ALA A 128 -7.07 16.86 27.07
C ALA A 128 -6.32 16.33 25.83
N ARG A 129 -5.43 15.34 25.98
CA ARG A 129 -4.80 14.64 24.84
C ARG A 129 -5.77 13.68 24.17
N ALA A 130 -6.55 12.92 24.94
CA ALA A 130 -7.55 11.99 24.43
C ALA A 130 -8.68 12.73 23.71
N ALA A 131 -9.10 13.90 24.21
CA ALA A 131 -10.07 14.76 23.56
C ALA A 131 -9.54 15.30 22.22
N ARG A 132 -8.31 15.84 22.19
CA ARG A 132 -7.66 16.29 20.94
C ARG A 132 -7.48 15.16 19.92
N TRP A 133 -7.12 13.97 20.38
CA TRP A 133 -6.99 12.79 19.52
C TRP A 133 -8.35 12.36 18.94
N ARG A 134 -9.41 12.34 19.76
CA ARG A 134 -10.78 12.06 19.29
C ARG A 134 -11.24 13.09 18.27
N GLN A 135 -11.01 14.38 18.54
CA GLN A 135 -11.35 15.44 17.58
C GLN A 135 -10.61 15.24 16.26
N TYR A 136 -9.29 15.03 16.30
CA TYR A 136 -8.50 14.74 15.11
C TYR A 136 -9.02 13.54 14.31
N LEU A 137 -9.44 12.45 15.00
CA LEU A 137 -10.03 11.30 14.32
C LEU A 137 -11.38 11.62 13.67
N MET A 138 -12.22 12.46 14.30
CA MET A 138 -13.48 12.90 13.71
C MET A 138 -13.24 13.82 12.51
N ASP A 139 -12.31 14.77 12.61
CA ASP A 139 -11.97 15.66 11.49
C ASP A 139 -11.43 14.85 10.29
N GLN A 140 -10.57 13.86 10.55
CA GLN A 140 -10.07 12.93 9.51
C GLN A 140 -11.17 12.06 8.91
N LEU A 141 -12.18 11.67 9.71
CA LEU A 141 -13.33 10.93 9.22
C LEU A 141 -14.20 11.80 8.31
N ASP A 142 -14.47 13.04 8.70
CA ASP A 142 -15.29 13.96 7.92
C ASP A 142 -14.60 14.33 6.59
N GLU A 143 -13.29 14.60 6.62
CA GLU A 143 -12.48 14.79 5.40
C GLU A 143 -12.57 13.57 4.47
N TYR A 144 -12.47 12.36 5.04
CA TYR A 144 -12.55 11.11 4.29
C TYR A 144 -13.94 10.89 3.67
N MET A 145 -15.01 11.13 4.43
CA MET A 145 -16.39 11.01 3.95
C MET A 145 -16.69 12.04 2.86
N ALA A 146 -16.20 13.28 3.00
CA ALA A 146 -16.32 14.29 1.95
C ALA A 146 -15.61 13.87 0.66
N TRP A 147 -14.39 13.34 0.78
CA TRP A 147 -13.65 12.81 -0.36
C TRP A 147 -14.39 11.64 -1.05
N LEU A 148 -14.98 10.72 -0.28
CA LEU A 148 -15.78 9.62 -0.83
C LEU A 148 -17.01 10.12 -1.58
N LYS A 149 -17.72 11.14 -1.08
CA LYS A 149 -18.90 11.68 -1.78
C LYS A 149 -18.56 12.20 -3.18
N GLU A 150 -17.37 12.77 -3.34
CA GLU A 150 -16.92 13.31 -4.62
C GLU A 150 -16.38 12.22 -5.56
N ASN A 151 -15.63 11.24 -5.03
CA ASN A 151 -14.83 10.31 -5.84
C ASN A 151 -15.40 8.88 -5.89
N ALA A 152 -16.19 8.48 -4.91
CA ALA A 152 -16.79 7.14 -4.77
C ALA A 152 -18.17 7.22 -4.09
N PRO A 153 -19.16 7.89 -4.72
CA PRO A 153 -20.43 8.23 -4.07
C PRO A 153 -21.21 7.01 -3.58
N GLN A 154 -21.14 5.88 -4.29
CA GLN A 154 -21.81 4.64 -3.87
C GLN A 154 -21.26 4.10 -2.53
N GLU A 155 -19.94 4.19 -2.32
CA GLU A 155 -19.33 3.79 -1.05
C GLU A 155 -19.67 4.79 0.06
N ALA A 156 -19.75 6.09 -0.25
CA ALA A 156 -20.21 7.10 0.70
C ALA A 156 -21.65 6.81 1.16
N GLU A 157 -22.57 6.57 0.23
CA GLU A 157 -23.97 6.24 0.52
C GLU A 157 -24.08 4.97 1.37
N ARG A 158 -23.31 3.93 1.03
CA ARG A 158 -23.26 2.67 1.80
C ARG A 158 -22.83 2.90 3.24
N LEU A 159 -21.77 3.68 3.45
CA LEU A 159 -21.24 3.98 4.78
C LEU A 159 -22.20 4.90 5.56
N GLU A 160 -22.86 5.85 4.93
CA GLU A 160 -23.87 6.68 5.59
C GLU A 160 -25.08 5.87 6.05
N ALA A 161 -25.58 4.95 5.22
CA ALA A 161 -26.65 4.04 5.62
C ALA A 161 -26.27 3.17 6.82
N LEU A 162 -25.00 2.75 6.91
CA LEU A 162 -24.48 1.99 8.04
C LEU A 162 -24.34 2.84 9.32
N ARG A 163 -24.00 4.12 9.19
CA ARG A 163 -23.83 5.03 10.32
C ARG A 163 -25.08 5.11 11.19
N ASP A 164 -26.26 5.14 10.56
CA ASP A 164 -27.55 5.23 11.25
C ASP A 164 -28.03 3.88 11.76
N ALA A 165 -27.74 2.80 11.03
CA ALA A 165 -28.22 1.45 11.33
C ALA A 165 -27.39 0.74 12.42
N ASP A 166 -26.06 0.81 12.32
CA ASP A 166 -25.12 0.13 13.23
C ASP A 166 -23.81 0.93 13.35
N PRO A 167 -23.70 1.82 14.37
CA PRO A 167 -22.54 2.67 14.56
C PRO A 167 -21.22 1.92 14.77
N GLU A 168 -21.25 0.73 15.38
CA GLU A 168 -20.03 -0.07 15.59
C GLU A 168 -19.54 -0.66 14.27
N GLU A 169 -20.44 -1.24 13.49
CA GLU A 169 -20.12 -1.78 12.17
C GLU A 169 -19.69 -0.65 11.21
N PHE A 170 -20.27 0.54 11.31
CA PHE A 170 -19.85 1.72 10.55
C PHE A 170 -18.35 2.02 10.76
N VAL A 171 -17.87 2.08 12.01
CA VAL A 171 -16.45 2.35 12.30
C VAL A 171 -15.55 1.29 11.66
N ASN A 172 -15.94 0.03 11.73
CA ASN A 172 -15.19 -1.07 11.11
C ASN A 172 -15.18 -0.97 9.57
N GLN A 173 -16.33 -0.63 8.98
CA GLN A 173 -16.49 -0.48 7.53
C GLN A 173 -15.73 0.72 6.99
N VAL A 174 -15.73 1.84 7.70
CA VAL A 174 -14.87 3.00 7.39
C VAL A 174 -13.40 2.60 7.42
N ALA A 175 -12.94 1.85 8.43
CA ALA A 175 -11.54 1.44 8.51
C ALA A 175 -11.13 0.56 7.32
N VAL A 176 -12.00 -0.36 6.90
CA VAL A 176 -11.79 -1.19 5.69
C VAL A 176 -11.78 -0.34 4.42
N SER A 177 -12.78 0.53 4.27
CA SER A 177 -12.89 1.46 3.15
C SER A 177 -11.64 2.34 3.03
N ARG A 178 -11.17 2.90 4.16
CA ARG A 178 -9.96 3.73 4.19
C ARG A 178 -8.71 2.95 3.78
N ARG A 179 -8.54 1.69 4.20
CA ARG A 179 -7.41 0.88 3.72
C ARG A 179 -7.41 0.72 2.21
N ARG A 180 -8.61 0.62 1.61
CA ARG A 180 -8.81 0.50 0.16
C ARG A 180 -8.51 1.81 -0.58
N TYR A 181 -9.03 2.94 -0.11
CA TYR A 181 -8.94 4.22 -0.82
C TYR A 181 -7.76 5.13 -0.39
N GLU A 182 -7.12 4.90 0.76
CA GLU A 182 -6.00 5.73 1.20
C GLU A 182 -4.80 5.77 0.23
N PRO A 183 -4.43 4.67 -0.46
CA PRO A 183 -3.44 4.72 -1.54
C PRO A 183 -3.81 5.74 -2.63
N VAL A 184 -5.09 5.79 -3.04
CA VAL A 184 -5.61 6.75 -4.03
C VAL A 184 -5.45 8.18 -3.52
N ILE A 185 -5.92 8.48 -2.30
CA ILE A 185 -5.85 9.81 -1.69
C ILE A 185 -4.39 10.30 -1.60
N ARG A 186 -3.46 9.41 -1.24
CA ARG A 186 -2.03 9.75 -1.20
C ARG A 186 -1.44 9.96 -2.59
N ALA A 187 -1.83 9.13 -3.56
CA ALA A 187 -1.41 9.27 -4.95
C ALA A 187 -1.93 10.58 -5.54
N GLN A 188 -3.16 10.99 -5.28
CA GLN A 188 -3.76 12.22 -5.84
C GLN A 188 -2.92 13.49 -5.56
N LYS A 189 -2.24 13.54 -4.40
CA LYS A 189 -1.35 14.65 -4.01
C LYS A 189 0.02 14.61 -4.69
N ARG A 190 0.50 13.44 -5.11
CA ARG A 190 1.89 13.22 -5.54
C ARG A 190 2.01 12.86 -7.02
N ASN A 191 1.07 12.06 -7.51
CA ASN A 191 0.98 11.49 -8.83
C ASN A 191 -0.51 11.25 -9.19
N PRO A 192 -1.19 12.23 -9.80
CA PRO A 192 -2.62 12.12 -10.12
C PRO A 192 -2.91 11.00 -11.14
N GLU A 193 -2.00 10.74 -12.09
CA GLU A 193 -2.12 9.63 -13.05
C GLU A 193 -2.18 8.27 -12.33
N LEU A 194 -1.33 8.07 -11.33
CA LEU A 194 -1.39 6.88 -10.49
C LEU A 194 -2.71 6.78 -9.70
N ALA A 195 -3.26 7.91 -9.25
CA ALA A 195 -4.52 7.93 -8.50
C ALA A 195 -5.70 7.46 -9.37
N GLU A 196 -5.80 7.97 -10.60
CA GLU A 196 -6.79 7.53 -11.58
C GLU A 196 -6.67 6.03 -11.86
N LEU A 197 -5.44 5.56 -12.06
CA LEU A 197 -5.18 4.14 -12.32
C LEU A 197 -5.55 3.23 -11.14
N LEU A 198 -5.33 3.70 -9.90
CA LEU A 198 -5.75 2.98 -8.69
C LEU A 198 -7.27 2.93 -8.53
N MET A 199 -8.00 3.98 -8.93
CA MET A 199 -9.47 3.94 -8.96
C MET A 199 -9.99 2.89 -9.96
N VAL A 200 -9.39 2.82 -11.15
CA VAL A 200 -9.74 1.78 -12.15
C VAL A 200 -9.46 0.37 -11.61
N ASP A 201 -8.34 0.16 -10.89
CA ASP A 201 -8.04 -1.13 -10.24
C ASP A 201 -9.11 -1.51 -9.21
N ILE A 202 -9.55 -0.55 -8.38
CA ILE A 202 -10.62 -0.72 -7.40
C ILE A 202 -11.92 -1.16 -8.09
N ASP A 203 -12.33 -0.49 -9.16
CA ASP A 203 -13.57 -0.82 -9.90
C ASP A 203 -13.49 -2.22 -10.53
N LEU A 204 -12.34 -2.58 -11.10
CA LEU A 204 -12.11 -3.91 -11.67
C LEU A 204 -12.12 -5.00 -10.60
N GLN A 205 -11.61 -4.72 -9.40
CA GLN A 205 -11.72 -5.63 -8.25
C GLN A 205 -13.19 -5.87 -7.85
N ASP A 206 -14.02 -4.81 -7.77
CA ASP A 206 -15.45 -4.97 -7.46
C ASP A 206 -16.18 -5.79 -8.52
N GLN A 207 -15.89 -5.54 -9.81
CA GLN A 207 -16.46 -6.31 -10.91
C GLN A 207 -16.07 -7.79 -10.83
N ARG A 208 -14.80 -8.08 -10.54
CA ARG A 208 -14.30 -9.44 -10.34
C ARG A 208 -15.06 -10.12 -9.21
N ASP A 209 -15.19 -9.47 -8.06
CA ASP A 209 -15.80 -10.06 -6.87
C ASP A 209 -17.31 -10.32 -7.09
N MET A 210 -17.99 -9.41 -7.79
CA MET A 210 -19.38 -9.60 -8.22
C MET A 210 -19.52 -10.80 -9.19
N LEU A 211 -18.65 -10.91 -10.19
CA LEU A 211 -18.67 -12.03 -11.15
C LEU A 211 -18.41 -13.37 -10.44
N LEU A 212 -17.46 -13.41 -9.50
CA LEU A 212 -17.20 -14.61 -8.69
C LEU A 212 -18.43 -15.03 -7.88
N ALA A 213 -19.13 -14.07 -7.27
CA ALA A 213 -20.38 -14.34 -6.55
C ALA A 213 -21.48 -14.89 -7.47
N GLN A 214 -21.61 -14.35 -8.69
CA GLN A 214 -22.57 -14.84 -9.69
C GLN A 214 -22.21 -16.24 -10.21
N ILE A 215 -20.93 -16.50 -10.49
CA ILE A 215 -20.42 -17.81 -10.93
C ILE A 215 -20.70 -18.90 -9.89
N ALA A 216 -20.61 -18.57 -8.60
CA ALA A 216 -20.89 -19.51 -7.53
C ALA A 216 -22.35 -19.99 -7.51
N LEU A 217 -23.28 -19.17 -8.04
CA LEU A 217 -24.71 -19.47 -8.09
C LEU A 217 -25.17 -20.03 -9.45
N ALA A 218 -24.45 -19.69 -10.53
CA ALA A 218 -24.80 -20.06 -11.89
C ALA A 218 -24.51 -21.53 -12.23
N GLN A 219 -25.24 -22.08 -13.19
CA GLN A 219 -25.05 -23.44 -13.71
C GLN A 219 -25.09 -23.46 -15.24
N GLY A 220 -24.48 -24.50 -15.83
CA GLY A 220 -24.46 -24.71 -17.28
C GLY A 220 -23.91 -23.51 -18.07
N ARG A 221 -24.53 -23.20 -19.21
CA ARG A 221 -24.06 -22.17 -20.15
C ARG A 221 -23.95 -20.76 -19.54
N GLN A 222 -24.80 -20.41 -18.57
CA GLN A 222 -24.71 -19.10 -17.91
C GLN A 222 -23.39 -18.95 -17.15
N ARG A 223 -22.94 -20.04 -16.51
CA ARG A 223 -21.67 -20.06 -15.78
C ARG A 223 -20.49 -19.86 -16.73
N ASP A 224 -20.53 -20.48 -17.90
CA ASP A 224 -19.46 -20.36 -18.91
C ASP A 224 -19.32 -18.91 -19.39
N VAL A 225 -20.44 -18.22 -19.69
CA VAL A 225 -20.44 -16.80 -20.08
C VAL A 225 -19.86 -15.90 -18.97
N LEU A 226 -20.21 -16.16 -17.71
CA LEU A 226 -19.65 -15.38 -16.59
C LEU A 226 -18.15 -15.62 -16.40
N ILE A 227 -17.65 -16.83 -16.68
CA ILE A 227 -16.22 -17.15 -16.65
C ILE A 227 -15.47 -16.38 -17.75
N GLU A 228 -16.04 -16.27 -18.95
CA GLU A 228 -15.45 -15.47 -20.03
C GLU A 228 -15.39 -13.98 -19.65
N GLN A 229 -16.45 -13.44 -19.04
CA GLN A 229 -16.46 -12.06 -18.53
C GLN A 229 -15.41 -11.86 -17.42
N LEU A 230 -15.26 -12.83 -16.52
CA LEU A 230 -14.24 -12.79 -15.47
C LEU A 230 -12.83 -12.76 -16.07
N ALA A 231 -12.58 -13.55 -17.11
CA ALA A 231 -11.29 -13.56 -17.81
C ALA A 231 -10.98 -12.18 -18.43
N GLU A 232 -11.97 -11.51 -19.00
CA GLU A 232 -11.81 -10.14 -19.53
C GLU A 232 -11.45 -9.14 -18.43
N VAL A 233 -12.16 -9.15 -17.30
CA VAL A 233 -11.86 -8.28 -16.14
C VAL A 233 -10.45 -8.51 -15.62
N VAL A 234 -10.04 -9.78 -15.46
CA VAL A 234 -8.68 -10.14 -15.02
C VAL A 234 -7.62 -9.68 -16.01
N SER A 235 -7.87 -9.80 -17.33
CA SER A 235 -6.96 -9.31 -18.36
C SER A 235 -6.77 -7.79 -18.27
N ARG A 236 -7.86 -7.02 -18.17
CA ARG A 236 -7.79 -5.55 -18.02
C ARG A 236 -7.05 -5.16 -16.74
N ARG A 237 -7.26 -5.90 -15.65
CA ARG A 237 -6.56 -5.67 -14.39
C ARG A 237 -5.06 -5.93 -14.51
N PHE A 238 -4.66 -6.95 -15.28
CA PHE A 238 -3.24 -7.17 -15.58
C PHE A 238 -2.61 -5.96 -16.25
N ASP A 239 -3.28 -5.35 -17.23
CA ASP A 239 -2.79 -4.14 -17.89
C ASP A 239 -2.62 -2.97 -16.90
N VAL A 240 -3.57 -2.80 -15.98
CA VAL A 240 -3.50 -1.82 -14.89
C VAL A 240 -2.29 -2.08 -13.98
N ILE A 241 -2.03 -3.33 -13.60
CA ILE A 241 -0.86 -3.71 -12.79
C ILE A 241 0.44 -3.38 -13.53
N VAL A 242 0.52 -3.70 -14.82
CA VAL A 242 1.69 -3.38 -15.64
C VAL A 242 1.89 -1.86 -15.71
N GLN A 243 0.84 -1.07 -15.89
CA GLN A 243 0.92 0.40 -15.90
C GLN A 243 1.37 0.95 -14.53
N LYS A 244 0.83 0.45 -13.42
CA LYS A 244 1.25 0.82 -12.05
C LYS A 244 2.75 0.59 -11.87
N ARG A 245 3.27 -0.55 -12.36
CA ARG A 245 4.70 -0.88 -12.31
C ARG A 245 5.55 0.08 -13.14
N HIS A 246 5.12 0.43 -14.35
CA HIS A 246 5.84 1.41 -15.18
C HIS A 246 5.93 2.78 -14.51
N ILE A 247 4.84 3.26 -13.90
CA ILE A 247 4.83 4.54 -13.17
C ILE A 247 5.80 4.49 -11.98
N LYS A 248 5.72 3.44 -11.15
CA LYS A 248 6.63 3.26 -10.00
C LYS A 248 8.08 3.18 -10.44
N PHE A 249 8.36 2.48 -11.53
CA PHE A 249 9.71 2.38 -12.09
C PHE A 249 10.23 3.77 -12.49
N ALA A 250 9.44 4.56 -13.22
CA ALA A 250 9.80 5.92 -13.60
C ALA A 250 10.04 6.84 -12.39
N GLU A 251 9.25 6.73 -11.32
CA GLU A 251 9.46 7.48 -10.07
C GLU A 251 10.80 7.11 -9.40
N ILE A 252 11.14 5.82 -9.37
CA ILE A 252 12.40 5.34 -8.82
C ILE A 252 13.59 5.83 -9.65
N GLU A 253 13.50 5.78 -10.98
CA GLU A 253 14.53 6.32 -11.87
C GLU A 253 14.77 7.82 -11.63
N ALA A 254 13.69 8.60 -11.54
CA ALA A 254 13.78 10.03 -11.23
C ALA A 254 14.44 10.29 -9.86
N ARG A 255 14.12 9.49 -8.85
CA ARG A 255 14.74 9.58 -7.52
C ARG A 255 16.23 9.24 -7.55
N ILE A 256 16.61 8.18 -8.26
CA ILE A 256 18.02 7.78 -8.44
C ILE A 256 18.79 8.91 -9.09
N GLU A 257 18.25 9.53 -10.13
CA GLU A 257 18.90 10.62 -10.84
C GLU A 257 19.09 11.85 -9.93
N LYS A 258 18.06 12.23 -9.16
CA LYS A 258 18.19 13.31 -8.15
C LYS A 258 19.27 13.01 -7.11
N MET A 259 19.36 11.76 -6.64
CA MET A 259 20.41 11.35 -5.69
C MET A 259 21.80 11.42 -6.32
N ARG A 260 21.97 10.99 -7.57
CA ARG A 260 23.24 11.11 -8.31
C ARG A 260 23.69 12.57 -8.44
N GLN A 261 22.76 13.46 -8.78
CA GLN A 261 23.03 14.90 -8.87
C GLN A 261 23.47 15.48 -7.52
N SER A 262 22.77 15.13 -6.44
CA SER A 262 23.13 15.55 -5.08
C SER A 262 24.51 15.06 -4.66
N LEU A 263 24.84 13.78 -4.92
CA LEU A 263 26.16 13.21 -4.64
C LEU A 263 27.25 13.93 -5.44
N GLN A 264 27.00 14.23 -6.71
CA GLN A 264 27.96 14.97 -7.52
C GLN A 264 28.17 16.40 -7.00
N ALA A 265 27.11 17.09 -6.57
CA ALA A 265 27.21 18.41 -5.95
C ALA A 265 28.04 18.37 -4.65
N GLN A 266 27.79 17.39 -3.77
CA GLN A 266 28.57 17.20 -2.55
C GLN A 266 30.04 16.88 -2.83
N LYS A 267 30.32 16.05 -3.85
CA LYS A 267 31.69 15.75 -4.29
C LYS A 267 32.41 16.99 -4.78
N ASN A 268 31.74 17.82 -5.59
CA ASN A 268 32.30 19.09 -6.08
C ASN A 268 32.57 20.06 -4.92
N GLU A 269 31.66 20.14 -3.94
CA GLU A 269 31.82 20.98 -2.76
C GLU A 269 32.99 20.51 -1.89
N LEU A 270 33.11 19.21 -1.64
CA LEU A 270 34.26 18.65 -0.92
C LEU A 270 35.58 18.94 -1.64
N GLN A 271 35.62 18.83 -2.97
CA GLN A 271 36.80 19.20 -3.75
C GLN A 271 37.12 20.69 -3.62
N ARG A 272 36.11 21.56 -3.66
CA ARG A 272 36.26 23.02 -3.45
C ARG A 272 36.84 23.31 -2.06
N LEU A 273 36.26 22.74 -1.01
CA LEU A 273 36.74 22.89 0.37
C LEU A 273 38.16 22.36 0.53
N THR A 274 38.48 21.22 -0.09
CA THR A 274 39.83 20.64 -0.07
C THR A 274 40.85 21.59 -0.70
N ARG A 275 40.53 22.20 -1.86
CA ARG A 275 41.39 23.20 -2.52
C ARG A 275 41.53 24.49 -1.71
N GLN A 276 40.49 24.88 -0.97
CA GLN A 276 40.49 26.11 -0.16
C GLN A 276 41.07 25.91 1.25
N LYS A 277 41.29 24.67 1.70
CA LYS A 277 41.70 24.32 3.07
C LYS A 277 42.87 25.17 3.56
N GLN A 278 43.98 25.20 2.83
CA GLN A 278 45.19 25.89 3.26
C GLN A 278 44.94 27.40 3.48
N ARG A 279 44.24 28.04 2.55
CA ARG A 279 43.90 29.47 2.63
C ARG A 279 42.98 29.76 3.81
N VAL A 280 41.88 29.01 3.94
CA VAL A 280 40.91 29.20 5.03
C VAL A 280 41.56 28.96 6.39
N THR A 281 42.43 27.95 6.52
CA THR A 281 43.18 27.71 7.75
C THR A 281 44.15 28.84 8.06
N GLN A 282 44.90 29.36 7.08
CA GLN A 282 45.80 30.50 7.28
C GLN A 282 45.03 31.77 7.68
N ASP A 283 43.92 32.07 7.02
CA ASP A 283 43.09 33.23 7.33
C ASP A 283 42.53 33.12 8.77
N ARG A 284 42.07 31.92 9.17
CA ARG A 284 41.61 31.67 10.53
C ARG A 284 42.72 31.79 11.58
N VAL A 285 43.92 31.28 11.29
CA VAL A 285 45.08 31.44 12.20
C VAL A 285 45.44 32.92 12.37
N LYS A 286 45.44 33.70 11.27
CA LYS A 286 45.69 35.15 11.34
C LYS A 286 44.64 35.87 12.18
N GLU A 287 43.36 35.56 12.02
CA GLU A 287 42.27 36.13 12.81
C GLU A 287 42.47 35.86 14.30
N LEU A 288 42.81 34.63 14.68
CA LEU A 288 43.00 34.24 16.08
C LEU A 288 44.24 34.86 16.73
N LEU A 289 45.23 35.27 15.94
CA LEU A 289 46.42 35.96 16.44
C LEU A 289 46.24 37.49 16.54
N GLN A 290 45.13 38.04 16.04
CA GLN A 290 44.84 39.46 16.23
C GLN A 290 44.46 39.71 17.69
N PRO A 291 45.02 40.72 18.36
CA PRO A 291 44.64 41.05 19.72
C PRO A 291 43.15 41.44 19.75
N PRO A 292 42.41 41.12 20.83
CA PRO A 292 41.00 41.46 20.94
C PRO A 292 40.84 42.98 20.76
N PRO A 293 39.75 43.42 20.09
CA PRO A 293 39.52 44.84 19.87
C PRO A 293 39.51 45.55 21.22
N THR A 294 40.40 46.54 21.37
CA THR A 294 40.47 47.35 22.58
C THR A 294 39.11 48.00 22.79
N PRO A 295 38.46 47.80 23.96
CA PRO A 295 37.15 48.39 24.19
C PRO A 295 37.26 49.92 24.05
N PRO A 296 36.23 50.59 23.49
CA PRO A 296 36.24 52.03 23.35
C PRO A 296 36.45 52.66 24.73
N ARG A 297 37.45 53.55 24.84
CA ARG A 297 37.64 54.34 26.07
C ARG A 297 36.39 55.18 26.28
N ALA A 298 35.70 54.95 27.40
CA ALA A 298 34.59 55.78 27.81
C ALA A 298 35.08 57.22 28.02
N PRO A 299 34.33 58.24 27.53
CA PRO A 299 34.67 59.65 27.67
C PRO A 299 34.60 60.13 29.12
#